data_AF-A0A654M2X9-F1
#
_entry.id   AF-A0A654M2X9-F1
#
_cell.length_a   1.000
_cell.length_b   1.000
_cell.length_c   1.000
_cell.angle_alpha   90.00
_cell.angle_beta   90.00
_cell.angle_gamma   90.00
#
_symmetry.space_group_name_H-M   'P 1'
#
loop_
_entity.id
_entity.type
_entity.pdbx_description
1 polymer ?
#
loop_
_entity_poly.entity_id
_entity_poly.type
_entity_poly.pdbx_seq_one_letter_code
_entity_poly.pdbx_strand_id
1 'polypeptide(L)'
;MNKVNIVLSAVALLGVIALGIQLSETVLAQPQEQSTPFVVQDTKQSVQDPLPGHESHQVVIAAPLRDDGKIYSGIVSFTASQPVEAVILHKYNLISNSSVVAEPLNTSVDDGKFAASVMKQFTESSFNAGSFVFAGNALAFHNLAGNPFIVTYTVDGDVSSLTQ
;
A
#
# COMPACT_ATOMS: atom_id res chain seq x y z
N MET A 1 55.58 24.83 51.60
CA MET A 1 54.94 23.52 51.36
C MET A 1 53.46 23.77 51.10
N ASN A 2 53.04 23.68 49.84
CA ASN A 2 51.85 22.97 49.34
C ASN A 2 51.60 23.44 47.90
N LYS A 3 51.65 22.45 47.00
CA LYS A 3 51.52 22.61 45.56
C LYS A 3 50.04 22.85 45.24
N VAL A 4 49.75 23.85 44.42
CA VAL A 4 48.48 23.94 43.69
C VAL A 4 48.83 24.01 42.21
N ASN A 5 48.47 22.96 41.48
CA ASN A 5 48.72 22.86 40.05
C ASN A 5 47.74 23.76 39.28
N ILE A 6 48.32 24.45 38.32
CA ILE A 6 47.69 25.34 37.33
C ILE A 6 46.81 24.51 36.39
N VAL A 7 45.59 24.99 36.13
CA VAL A 7 44.97 24.81 34.81
C VAL A 7 44.66 26.21 34.27
N LEU A 8 45.54 26.69 33.41
CA LEU A 8 45.41 27.92 32.66
C LEU A 8 44.49 27.61 31.47
N SER A 9 43.21 27.98 31.57
CA SER A 9 42.37 28.11 30.38
C SER A 9 42.36 29.59 30.02
N ALA A 10 43.15 29.94 29.01
CA ALA A 10 43.31 31.30 28.53
C ALA A 10 42.00 31.80 27.92
N VAL A 11 41.35 32.73 28.62
CA VAL A 11 40.40 33.66 27.99
C VAL A 11 41.25 34.74 27.34
N ALA A 12 41.30 34.74 26.00
CA ALA A 12 41.81 35.86 25.22
C ALA A 12 40.74 36.29 24.21
N LEU A 13 40.05 37.38 24.55
CA LEU A 13 39.31 38.20 23.60
C LEU A 13 40.29 38.78 22.57
N LEU A 14 40.04 38.58 21.28
CA LEU A 14 40.38 39.56 20.23
C LEU A 14 39.30 39.47 19.15
N GLY A 15 38.59 40.59 18.95
CA GLY A 15 37.49 40.70 18.00
C GLY A 15 37.92 40.68 16.54
N VAL A 16 37.02 40.22 15.67
CA VAL A 16 37.07 40.46 14.23
C VAL A 16 35.64 40.68 13.72
N ILE A 17 35.35 41.94 13.42
CA ILE A 17 34.74 42.49 12.19
C ILE A 17 33.64 41.64 11.51
N ALA A 18 32.46 42.25 11.41
CA ALA A 18 31.28 41.71 10.75
C ALA A 18 31.53 41.28 9.28
N LEU A 19 31.36 39.99 9.00
CA LEU A 19 30.96 39.47 7.69
C LEU A 19 29.60 38.81 7.87
N GLY A 20 28.64 39.16 7.01
CA GLY A 20 27.28 38.63 7.05
C GLY A 20 27.27 37.11 7.06
N ILE A 21 26.88 36.52 8.18
CA ILE A 21 26.54 35.10 8.28
C ILE A 21 25.20 34.92 7.58
N GLN A 22 25.23 34.44 6.34
CA GLN A 22 24.13 33.60 5.85
C GLN A 22 24.11 32.38 6.77
N LEU A 23 23.14 32.33 7.68
CA LEU A 23 22.76 31.10 8.35
C LEU A 23 22.18 30.19 7.25
N SER A 24 23.02 29.34 6.66
CA SER A 24 22.53 28.15 5.98
C SER A 24 21.96 27.26 7.07
N GLU A 25 20.67 27.42 7.38
CA GLU A 25 19.92 26.34 8.00
C GLU A 25 19.97 25.17 7.01
N THR A 26 20.86 24.22 7.24
CA THR A 26 20.69 22.87 6.70
C THR A 26 19.45 22.29 7.38
N VAL A 27 18.29 22.62 6.83
CA VAL A 27 17.08 21.83 7.02
C VAL A 27 17.46 20.45 6.51
N LEU A 28 17.64 19.50 7.44
CA LEU A 28 17.69 18.09 7.09
C LEU A 28 16.32 17.75 6.53
N ALA A 29 16.13 17.92 5.22
CA ALA A 29 14.99 17.35 4.52
C ALA A 29 15.09 15.83 4.74
N GLN A 30 14.24 15.29 5.61
CA GLN A 30 14.01 13.86 5.62
C GLN A 30 13.58 13.50 4.19
N PRO A 31 14.12 12.43 3.57
CA PRO A 31 13.63 11.99 2.27
C PRO A 31 12.13 11.80 2.40
N GLN A 32 11.32 12.65 1.75
CA GLN A 32 9.91 12.35 1.57
C GLN A 32 9.89 11.03 0.81
N GLU A 33 9.38 9.96 1.43
CA GLU A 33 9.17 8.71 0.72
C GLU A 33 8.31 9.00 -0.51
N GLN A 34 8.93 8.88 -1.67
CA GLN A 34 8.37 9.36 -2.92
C GLN A 34 7.29 8.40 -3.40
N SER A 35 6.04 8.87 -3.40
CA SER A 35 4.95 8.17 -4.08
C SER A 35 5.24 8.14 -5.58
N THR A 36 4.99 7.01 -6.22
CA THR A 36 5.15 6.83 -7.67
C THR A 36 3.78 6.63 -8.32
N PRO A 37 3.39 7.43 -9.32
CA PRO A 37 2.10 7.28 -9.98
C PRO A 37 1.89 5.87 -10.54
N PHE A 38 0.67 5.36 -10.37
CA PHE A 38 0.18 4.12 -10.94
C PHE A 38 -1.17 4.38 -11.60
N VAL A 39 -1.12 4.65 -12.90
CA VAL A 39 -2.30 4.93 -13.73
C VAL A 39 -2.40 3.88 -14.82
N VAL A 40 -3.46 3.09 -14.81
CA VAL A 40 -3.68 1.99 -15.75
C VAL A 40 -5.12 2.02 -16.23
N GLN A 41 -5.33 1.90 -17.53
CA GLN A 41 -6.64 1.61 -18.11
C GLN A 41 -6.51 0.41 -19.04
N ASP A 42 -7.36 -0.60 -18.86
CA ASP A 42 -7.29 -1.83 -19.64
C ASP A 42 -8.65 -2.52 -19.76
N THR A 43 -8.77 -3.41 -20.74
CA THR A 43 -9.91 -4.32 -20.94
C THR A 43 -9.39 -5.75 -20.97
N LYS A 44 -9.77 -6.57 -19.98
CA LYS A 44 -9.29 -7.94 -19.84
C LYS A 44 -10.44 -8.93 -19.77
N GLN A 45 -10.24 -10.10 -20.37
CA GLN A 45 -11.05 -11.28 -20.13
C GLN A 45 -10.57 -11.98 -18.85
N SER A 46 -11.50 -12.52 -18.07
CA SER A 46 -11.20 -13.30 -16.88
C SER A 46 -10.55 -14.63 -17.22
N VAL A 47 -9.78 -15.11 -16.26
CA VAL A 47 -9.22 -16.46 -16.23
C VAL A 47 -9.73 -17.19 -14.99
N GLN A 48 -9.54 -18.51 -14.93
CA GLN A 48 -9.74 -19.27 -13.70
C GLN A 48 -8.86 -18.67 -12.59
N ASP A 49 -9.43 -18.50 -11.41
CA ASP A 49 -8.68 -18.04 -10.24
C ASP A 49 -7.64 -19.11 -9.85
N PRO A 50 -6.33 -18.77 -9.82
CA PRO A 50 -5.28 -19.75 -9.60
C PRO A 50 -5.15 -20.18 -8.13
N LEU A 51 -5.88 -19.55 -7.20
CA LEU A 51 -5.78 -19.88 -5.78
C LEU A 51 -6.38 -21.27 -5.46
N PRO A 52 -5.74 -22.10 -4.63
CA PRO A 52 -6.31 -23.38 -4.21
C PRO A 52 -7.69 -23.22 -3.57
N GLY A 53 -8.66 -24.02 -4.02
CA GLY A 53 -10.06 -23.90 -3.59
C GLY A 53 -10.88 -22.85 -4.35
N HIS A 54 -10.30 -22.15 -5.33
CA HIS A 54 -10.97 -21.19 -6.20
C HIS A 54 -11.12 -21.71 -7.65
N GLU A 55 -11.00 -23.01 -7.87
CA GLU A 55 -11.02 -23.62 -9.20
C GLU A 55 -12.36 -23.38 -9.94
N SER A 56 -13.44 -23.13 -9.21
CA SER A 56 -14.74 -22.77 -9.79
C SER A 56 -14.94 -21.27 -10.02
N HIS A 57 -13.96 -20.42 -9.70
CA HIS A 57 -14.09 -18.97 -9.79
C HIS A 57 -13.38 -18.39 -11.00
N GLN A 58 -13.69 -17.14 -11.31
CA GLN A 58 -13.04 -16.36 -12.37
C GLN A 58 -12.47 -15.06 -11.80
N VAL A 59 -11.32 -14.61 -12.31
CA VAL A 59 -10.62 -13.43 -11.80
C VAL A 59 -10.01 -12.59 -12.92
N VAL A 60 -9.93 -11.29 -12.68
CA VAL A 60 -9.07 -10.33 -13.40
C VAL A 60 -8.26 -9.53 -12.40
N ILE A 61 -6.95 -9.48 -12.57
CA ILE A 61 -6.05 -8.67 -11.74
C ILE A 61 -5.89 -7.29 -12.36
N ALA A 62 -6.33 -6.26 -11.61
CA ALA A 62 -6.28 -4.85 -12.00
C ALA A 62 -5.03 -4.14 -11.46
N ALA A 63 -4.63 -4.45 -10.23
CA ALA A 63 -3.35 -4.06 -9.65
C ALA A 63 -2.64 -5.32 -9.12
N PRO A 64 -1.48 -5.72 -9.69
CA PRO A 64 -0.77 -6.94 -9.30
C PRO A 64 -0.34 -6.92 -7.84
N LEU A 65 -0.32 -8.09 -7.20
CA LEU A 65 0.15 -8.24 -5.83
C LEU A 65 1.55 -7.66 -5.64
N ARG A 66 1.72 -6.85 -4.59
CA ARG A 66 3.01 -6.30 -4.18
C ARG A 66 3.59 -7.05 -2.98
N ASP A 67 4.87 -7.37 -3.07
CA ASP A 67 5.69 -7.95 -2.00
C ASP A 67 6.84 -7.02 -1.54
N ASP A 68 7.01 -5.87 -2.20
CA ASP A 68 8.11 -4.92 -2.00
C ASP A 68 7.92 -3.94 -0.82
N GLY A 69 6.94 -4.19 0.05
CA GLY A 69 6.63 -3.34 1.21
C GLY A 69 5.83 -2.07 0.88
N LYS A 70 5.42 -1.87 -0.37
CA LYS A 70 4.57 -0.75 -0.80
C LYS A 70 3.13 -1.19 -1.03
N ILE A 71 2.22 -0.21 -1.09
CA ILE A 71 0.81 -0.39 -1.41
C ILE A 71 0.40 0.50 -2.58
N TYR A 72 -0.66 0.12 -3.28
CA TYR A 72 -1.43 1.03 -4.11
C TYR A 72 -2.40 1.84 -3.26
N SER A 73 -2.68 3.07 -3.66
CA SER A 73 -3.77 3.88 -3.13
C SER A 73 -4.32 4.79 -4.23
N GLY A 74 -5.64 4.89 -4.35
CA GLY A 74 -6.25 5.74 -5.36
C GLY A 74 -7.73 5.46 -5.57
N ILE A 75 -8.20 5.68 -6.79
CA ILE A 75 -9.57 5.41 -7.24
C ILE A 75 -9.51 4.33 -8.32
N VAL A 76 -10.48 3.41 -8.29
CA VAL A 76 -10.75 2.51 -9.41
C VAL A 76 -12.16 2.77 -9.92
N SER A 77 -12.32 2.76 -11.24
CA SER A 77 -13.61 2.73 -11.93
C SER A 77 -13.63 1.55 -12.89
N PHE A 78 -14.75 0.85 -13.02
CA PHE A 78 -14.83 -0.32 -13.90
C PHE A 78 -16.24 -0.61 -14.41
N THR A 79 -16.29 -1.38 -15.50
CA THR A 79 -17.50 -1.98 -16.09
C THR A 79 -17.18 -3.40 -16.55
N ALA A 80 -17.91 -4.38 -16.04
CA ALA A 80 -17.81 -5.81 -16.32
C ALA A 80 -19.07 -6.36 -17.03
N SER A 81 -18.88 -7.38 -17.85
CA SER A 81 -19.96 -8.05 -18.59
C SER A 81 -20.79 -9.01 -17.74
N GLN A 82 -20.30 -9.36 -16.55
CA GLN A 82 -20.98 -10.16 -15.54
C GLN A 82 -20.85 -9.49 -14.18
N PRO A 83 -21.73 -9.81 -13.23
CA PRO A 83 -21.59 -9.36 -11.86
C PRO A 83 -20.26 -9.80 -11.25
N VAL A 84 -19.49 -8.87 -10.69
CA VAL A 84 -18.22 -9.17 -9.98
C VAL A 84 -18.19 -8.61 -8.57
N GLU A 85 -17.28 -9.15 -7.76
CA GLU A 85 -16.81 -8.61 -6.50
C GLU A 85 -15.48 -7.89 -6.73
N ALA A 86 -15.25 -6.77 -6.05
CA ALA A 86 -13.92 -6.20 -5.98
C ALA A 86 -13.20 -6.74 -4.73
N VAL A 87 -11.99 -7.23 -4.92
CA VAL A 87 -11.15 -7.80 -3.86
C VAL A 87 -9.89 -6.97 -3.73
N ILE A 88 -9.65 -6.45 -2.53
CA ILE A 88 -8.40 -5.78 -2.17
C ILE A 88 -7.68 -6.66 -1.17
N LEU A 89 -6.41 -6.99 -1.46
CA LEU A 89 -5.57 -7.74 -0.54
C LEU A 89 -4.68 -6.80 0.27
N HIS A 90 -4.57 -7.07 1.56
CA HIS A 90 -3.69 -6.37 2.50
C HIS A 90 -2.73 -7.39 3.11
N LYS A 91 -1.43 -7.10 3.11
CA LYS A 91 -0.44 -7.99 3.74
C LYS A 91 -0.81 -8.18 5.21
N TYR A 92 -1.03 -9.43 5.61
CA TYR A 92 -1.50 -9.75 6.95
C TYR A 92 -0.31 -10.09 7.84
N ASN A 93 0.00 -9.18 8.76
CA ASN A 93 0.99 -9.41 9.80
C ASN A 93 0.32 -10.17 10.96
N LEU A 94 0.83 -11.36 11.27
CA LEU A 94 0.33 -12.16 12.38
C LEU A 94 0.52 -11.40 13.70
N ILE A 95 -0.57 -11.18 14.42
CA ILE A 95 -0.52 -10.66 15.78
C ILE A 95 -0.19 -11.82 16.71
N SER A 96 1.08 -11.93 17.11
CA SER A 96 1.51 -12.95 18.07
C SER A 96 0.73 -12.81 19.38
N ASN A 97 0.12 -13.90 19.85
CA ASN A 97 -0.53 -14.08 21.17
C ASN A 97 -2.04 -13.81 21.31
N SER A 98 -2.83 -13.72 20.24
CA SER A 98 -4.29 -13.65 20.39
C SER A 98 -4.99 -14.96 20.05
N SER A 99 -4.89 -15.96 20.93
CA SER A 99 -5.75 -17.16 20.87
C SER A 99 -7.24 -16.86 21.12
N VAL A 100 -7.59 -15.58 21.31
CA VAL A 100 -8.91 -15.08 21.71
C VAL A 100 -9.62 -14.35 20.57
N VAL A 101 -8.91 -13.92 19.51
CA VAL A 101 -9.49 -13.15 18.40
C VAL A 101 -9.38 -13.94 17.10
N ALA A 102 -10.52 -14.19 16.45
CA ALA A 102 -10.58 -14.83 15.14
C ALA A 102 -9.89 -13.97 14.07
N GLU A 103 -9.25 -14.63 13.11
CA GLU A 103 -8.62 -13.94 11.99
C GLU A 103 -9.67 -13.27 11.08
N PRO A 104 -9.32 -12.15 10.40
CA PRO A 104 -10.17 -11.62 9.35
C PRO A 104 -10.30 -12.62 8.21
N LEU A 105 -11.26 -12.39 7.31
CA LEU A 105 -11.28 -13.08 6.02
C LEU A 105 -9.91 -12.94 5.37
N ASN A 106 -9.29 -14.06 5.04
CA ASN A 106 -7.93 -14.10 4.54
C ASN A 106 -7.76 -15.13 3.43
N THR A 107 -6.68 -14.97 2.68
CA THR A 107 -6.21 -15.91 1.68
C THR A 107 -4.70 -16.01 1.74
N SER A 108 -4.16 -17.09 1.18
CA SER A 108 -2.73 -17.29 1.00
C SER A 108 -2.40 -17.18 -0.48
N VAL A 109 -1.41 -16.35 -0.81
CA VAL A 109 -0.84 -16.26 -2.15
C VAL A 109 0.65 -16.54 -2.01
N ASP A 110 1.11 -17.60 -2.68
CA ASP A 110 2.43 -18.18 -2.46
C ASP A 110 2.69 -18.44 -0.95
N ASP A 111 3.83 -17.99 -0.42
CA ASP A 111 4.18 -18.11 1.01
C ASP A 111 3.60 -16.96 1.88
N GLY A 112 2.85 -16.03 1.28
CA GLY A 112 2.30 -14.85 1.95
C GLY A 112 0.85 -15.03 2.40
N LYS A 113 0.51 -14.47 3.57
CA LYS A 113 -0.87 -14.39 4.07
C LYS A 113 -1.42 -12.98 3.92
N PHE A 114 -2.65 -12.86 3.45
CA PHE A 114 -3.29 -11.59 3.13
C PHE A 114 -4.71 -11.53 3.69
N ALA A 115 -5.05 -10.41 4.32
CA ALA A 115 -6.43 -10.09 4.68
C ALA A 115 -7.15 -9.56 3.43
N ALA A 116 -8.37 -10.01 3.20
CA ALA A 116 -9.14 -9.66 2.02
C ALA A 116 -10.29 -8.71 2.39
N SER A 117 -10.28 -7.52 1.81
CA SER A 117 -11.49 -6.69 1.74
C SER A 117 -12.27 -7.13 0.51
N VAL A 118 -13.35 -7.88 0.72
CA VAL A 118 -14.26 -8.29 -0.35
C VAL A 118 -15.43 -7.33 -0.38
N MET A 119 -15.40 -6.42 -1.34
CA MET A 119 -16.46 -5.44 -1.54
C MET A 119 -17.57 -6.06 -2.38
N LYS A 120 -18.57 -6.58 -1.68
CA LYS A 120 -19.89 -6.90 -2.25
C LYS A 120 -20.81 -5.67 -2.23
N GLN A 121 -20.52 -4.74 -1.30
CA GLN A 121 -21.41 -3.72 -0.75
C GLN A 121 -21.69 -2.48 -1.63
N PHE A 122 -21.96 -2.66 -2.92
CA PHE A 122 -22.88 -1.73 -3.60
C PHE A 122 -24.29 -2.29 -3.79
N THR A 123 -24.51 -3.59 -3.48
CA THR A 123 -25.78 -4.23 -3.10
C THR A 123 -25.47 -5.63 -2.54
N GLU A 124 -26.42 -6.33 -1.92
CA GLU A 124 -26.26 -7.76 -1.57
C GLU A 124 -26.13 -8.71 -2.79
N SER A 125 -25.93 -8.14 -3.99
CA SER A 125 -25.65 -8.80 -5.25
C SER A 125 -24.44 -8.15 -5.92
N SER A 126 -23.65 -8.98 -6.59
CA SER A 126 -22.53 -8.57 -7.44
C SER A 126 -22.99 -7.61 -8.55
N PHE A 127 -22.07 -6.81 -9.08
CA PHE A 127 -22.42 -5.67 -9.94
C PHE A 127 -21.58 -5.60 -11.20
N ASN A 128 -22.14 -4.98 -12.23
CA ASN A 128 -21.52 -4.86 -13.55
C ASN A 128 -20.71 -3.57 -13.69
N ALA A 129 -20.80 -2.58 -12.81
CA ALA A 129 -19.99 -1.36 -12.89
C ALA A 129 -19.95 -0.59 -11.57
N GLY A 130 -18.86 0.12 -11.29
CA GLY A 130 -18.75 0.97 -10.10
C GLY A 130 -17.48 1.80 -10.08
N SER A 131 -17.40 2.70 -9.08
CA SER A 131 -16.21 3.48 -8.79
C SER A 131 -16.04 3.62 -7.28
N PHE A 132 -14.83 3.41 -6.77
CA PHE A 132 -14.53 3.52 -5.34
C PHE A 132 -13.06 3.86 -5.08
N VAL A 133 -12.82 4.46 -3.91
CA VAL A 133 -11.47 4.66 -3.37
C VAL A 133 -10.95 3.35 -2.78
N PHE A 134 -9.69 3.03 -3.00
CA PHE A 134 -9.06 1.84 -2.46
C PHE A 134 -7.63 2.10 -2.01
N ALA A 135 -7.15 1.26 -1.09
CA ALA A 135 -5.75 1.17 -0.72
C ALA A 135 -5.43 -0.29 -0.36
N GLY A 136 -4.29 -0.83 -0.79
CA GLY A 136 -3.90 -2.21 -0.50
C GLY A 136 -2.74 -2.72 -1.38
N ASN A 137 -2.35 -3.97 -1.16
CA ASN A 137 -1.25 -4.63 -1.87
C ASN A 137 -1.67 -5.23 -3.22
N ALA A 138 -2.95 -5.49 -3.45
CA ALA A 138 -3.48 -5.95 -4.74
C ALA A 138 -4.93 -5.49 -4.93
N LEU A 139 -5.38 -5.42 -6.19
CA LEU A 139 -6.77 -5.20 -6.56
C LEU A 139 -7.18 -6.17 -7.66
N ALA A 140 -8.29 -6.89 -7.46
CA ALA A 140 -8.85 -7.82 -8.41
C ALA A 140 -10.37 -7.70 -8.54
N PHE A 141 -10.89 -8.09 -9.70
CA PHE A 141 -12.31 -8.35 -9.92
C PHE A 141 -12.53 -9.85 -9.96
N HIS A 142 -13.54 -10.33 -9.24
CA HIS A 142 -13.74 -11.74 -8.97
C HIS A 142 -15.20 -12.14 -9.21
N ASN A 143 -15.43 -13.29 -9.83
CA ASN A 143 -16.76 -13.88 -10.01
C ASN A 143 -16.81 -15.25 -9.33
N LEU A 144 -17.50 -15.32 -8.19
CA LEU A 144 -17.71 -16.54 -7.40
C LEU A 144 -18.56 -17.59 -8.12
N ALA A 145 -19.42 -17.18 -9.03
CA ALA A 145 -20.29 -18.10 -9.76
C ALA A 145 -19.56 -18.86 -10.88
N GLY A 146 -18.30 -18.52 -11.15
CA GLY A 146 -17.49 -19.15 -12.18
C GLY A 146 -17.81 -18.72 -13.61
N ASN A 147 -18.62 -17.69 -13.78
CA ASN A 147 -18.99 -17.19 -15.11
C ASN A 147 -17.82 -16.39 -15.69
N PRO A 148 -17.26 -16.78 -16.85
CA PRO A 148 -16.25 -15.97 -17.52
C PRO A 148 -16.80 -14.59 -17.84
N PHE A 149 -15.97 -13.56 -17.67
CA PHE A 149 -16.37 -12.17 -17.85
C PHE A 149 -15.29 -11.35 -18.52
N ILE A 150 -15.68 -10.23 -19.11
CA ILE A 150 -14.76 -9.18 -19.57
C ILE A 150 -14.98 -7.98 -18.67
N VAL A 151 -13.90 -7.32 -18.27
CA VAL A 151 -13.96 -6.07 -17.51
C VAL A 151 -13.04 -5.03 -18.13
N THR A 152 -13.58 -3.82 -18.29
CA THR A 152 -12.81 -2.61 -18.56
C THR A 152 -12.67 -1.84 -17.26
N TYR A 153 -11.46 -1.45 -16.89
CA TYR A 153 -11.20 -0.71 -15.67
C TYR A 153 -10.15 0.38 -15.87
N THR A 154 -10.22 1.39 -15.02
CA THR A 154 -9.20 2.41 -14.85
C THR A 154 -8.82 2.47 -13.38
N VAL A 155 -7.54 2.30 -13.07
CA VAL A 155 -6.94 2.64 -11.78
C VAL A 155 -6.19 3.94 -11.95
N ASP A 156 -6.52 4.93 -11.12
CA ASP A 156 -5.82 6.21 -11.04
C ASP A 156 -5.37 6.43 -9.59
N GLY A 157 -4.07 6.40 -9.36
CA GLY A 157 -3.50 6.50 -8.03
C GLY A 157 -1.99 6.44 -8.00
N ASP A 158 -1.47 6.06 -6.84
CA ASP A 158 -0.05 6.02 -6.54
C ASP A 158 0.35 4.71 -5.86
N VAL A 159 1.64 4.41 -5.95
CA VAL A 159 2.32 3.40 -5.16
C VAL A 159 3.19 4.11 -4.12
N SER A 160 2.97 3.78 -2.85
CA SER A 160 3.68 4.42 -1.73
C SER A 160 4.14 3.39 -0.71
N SER A 161 5.26 3.68 -0.04
CA SER A 161 5.68 2.97 1.16
C SER A 161 4.65 3.11 2.28
N LEU A 162 4.58 2.11 3.15
CA LEU A 162 3.82 2.21 4.39
C LEU A 162 4.58 3.07 5.39
N THR A 163 3.93 4.08 5.98
CA THR A 163 4.47 4.78 7.16
C THR A 163 4.54 3.80 8.33
N GLN A 164 5.73 3.70 8.94
CA GLN A 164 5.98 2.94 10.17
C GLN A 164 5.63 3.75 11.42
#